data_AF-A0A841BCI9-F1
#
_entry.id   AF-A0A841BCI9-F1
#
_cell.length_a   1.000
_cell.length_b   1.000
_cell.length_c   1.000
_cell.angle_alpha   90.00
_cell.angle_beta   90.00
_cell.angle_gamma   90.00
#
_symmetry.space_group_name_H-M   'P 1'
#
loop_
_entity.id
_entity.type
_entity.pdbx_description
1 polymer ?
#
loop_
_entity_poly.entity_id
_entity_poly.type
_entity_poly.pdbx_seq_one_letter_code
_entity_poly.pdbx_strand_id
1 'polypeptide(L)'
;MTTPPRPSSSTPPLDPFCPDCHVEIGHVHHDWCDVARCLATGLQRLGHDFETCRCPQDKWSGLWPGAAECIEFGWLYGPDLPDLNRLMTTATWDPVVHRWFRPGPQTSTDRDTTVEGEPR
;
A
#
# COMPACT_ATOMS: atom_id res chain seq x y z
N MET A 1 9.28 39.94 8.41
CA MET A 1 9.77 39.24 7.21
C MET A 1 9.24 37.82 7.27
N THR A 2 8.26 37.50 6.45
CA THR A 2 7.62 36.16 6.43
C THR A 2 8.46 35.26 5.55
N THR A 3 9.09 34.25 6.12
CA THR A 3 9.81 33.22 5.37
C THR A 3 8.83 32.50 4.44
N PRO A 4 9.09 32.39 3.13
CA PRO A 4 8.20 31.65 2.23
C PRO A 4 8.25 30.16 2.60
N PRO A 5 7.12 29.44 2.51
CA PRO A 5 7.11 28.00 2.70
C PRO A 5 8.02 27.35 1.66
N ARG A 6 8.86 26.41 2.12
CA ARG A 6 9.75 25.62 1.26
C ARG A 6 8.89 24.82 0.28
N PRO A 7 9.24 24.75 -1.02
CA PRO A 7 8.48 23.91 -1.95
C PRO A 7 8.53 22.46 -1.48
N SER A 8 7.35 21.88 -1.25
CA SER A 8 7.17 20.47 -0.95
C SER A 8 7.57 19.68 -2.18
N SER A 9 8.81 19.20 -2.22
CA SER A 9 9.20 18.17 -3.20
C SER A 9 8.41 16.91 -2.82
N SER A 10 7.34 16.64 -3.57
CA SER A 10 6.31 15.62 -3.30
C SER A 10 6.79 14.16 -3.41
N THR A 11 8.10 13.92 -3.33
CA THR A 11 8.68 12.58 -3.47
C THR A 11 9.67 12.35 -2.34
N PRO A 12 9.44 11.34 -1.48
CA PRO A 12 10.36 11.02 -0.40
C PRO A 12 11.72 10.59 -0.98
N PRO A 13 12.82 10.75 -0.23
CA PRO A 13 14.08 10.11 -0.60
C PRO A 13 13.89 8.59 -0.63
N LEU A 14 14.45 7.95 -1.66
CA LEU A 14 14.49 6.49 -1.77
C LEU A 14 15.73 5.95 -1.05
N ASP A 15 15.57 4.85 -0.32
CA ASP A 15 16.67 4.10 0.26
C ASP A 15 17.27 3.17 -0.81
N PRO A 16 18.54 3.34 -1.20
CA PRO A 16 19.13 2.59 -2.33
C PRO A 16 19.22 1.09 -2.07
N PHE A 17 19.23 0.66 -0.81
CA PHE A 17 19.32 -0.73 -0.39
C PHE A 17 18.22 -1.07 0.60
N CYS A 18 17.69 -2.29 0.52
CA CYS A 18 16.76 -2.80 1.52
C CYS A 18 17.44 -2.83 2.90
N PRO A 19 16.81 -2.31 3.97
CA PRO A 19 17.45 -2.23 5.29
C PRO A 19 17.66 -3.59 5.97
N ASP A 20 17.03 -4.65 5.46
CA ASP A 20 17.15 -6.01 5.99
C ASP A 20 18.06 -6.87 5.11
N CYS A 21 17.64 -7.15 3.87
CA CYS A 21 18.38 -8.04 2.98
C CYS A 21 19.39 -7.34 2.04
N HIS A 22 19.52 -6.00 2.12
CA HIS A 22 20.55 -5.20 1.42
C HIS A 22 20.53 -5.24 -0.12
N VAL A 23 19.47 -5.76 -0.75
CA VAL A 23 19.35 -5.74 -2.21
C VAL A 23 19.08 -4.33 -2.71
N GLU A 24 19.60 -4.02 -3.90
CA GLU A 24 19.40 -2.73 -4.57
C GLU A 24 17.97 -2.55 -5.07
N ILE A 25 17.58 -1.29 -5.33
CA ILE A 25 16.32 -0.97 -5.98
C ILE A 25 16.17 -1.76 -7.28
N GLY A 26 14.99 -2.35 -7.49
CA GLY A 26 14.65 -3.17 -8.66
C GLY A 26 15.05 -4.64 -8.56
N HIS A 27 15.84 -5.03 -7.56
CA HIS A 27 16.22 -6.42 -7.33
C HIS A 27 15.23 -7.13 -6.41
N VAL A 28 15.08 -8.45 -6.62
CA VAL A 28 14.23 -9.29 -5.77
C VAL A 28 14.83 -9.41 -4.38
N HIS A 29 13.99 -9.39 -3.35
CA HIS A 29 14.43 -9.66 -1.99
C HIS A 29 14.97 -11.09 -1.84
N HIS A 30 15.91 -11.29 -0.91
CA HIS A 30 16.35 -12.62 -0.51
C HIS A 30 15.25 -13.37 0.26
N ASP A 31 15.37 -14.69 0.32
CA ASP A 31 14.51 -15.51 1.16
C ASP A 31 14.64 -15.06 2.63
N TRP A 32 13.51 -15.07 3.34
CA TRP A 32 13.39 -14.65 4.76
C TRP A 32 13.53 -13.14 5.02
N CYS A 33 13.50 -12.29 3.99
CA CYS A 33 13.48 -10.85 4.20
C CYS A 33 12.18 -10.36 4.85
N ASP A 34 12.31 -9.62 5.95
CA ASP A 34 11.19 -9.05 6.71
C ASP A 34 10.51 -7.86 6.03
N VAL A 35 11.21 -7.25 5.07
CA VAL A 35 10.69 -6.14 4.27
C VAL A 35 9.91 -6.65 3.05
N ALA A 36 10.19 -7.85 2.57
CA ALA A 36 9.55 -8.38 1.36
C ALA A 36 8.04 -8.57 1.56
N ARG A 37 7.24 -8.31 0.51
CA ARG A 37 5.80 -8.60 0.50
C ARG A 37 5.45 -9.89 -0.24
N CYS A 38 4.37 -10.52 0.19
CA CYS A 38 3.61 -11.46 -0.62
C CYS A 38 2.78 -10.66 -1.63
N LEU A 39 3.05 -10.81 -2.93
CA LEU A 39 2.34 -10.05 -3.95
C LEU A 39 0.89 -10.51 -4.18
N ALA A 40 0.52 -11.70 -3.68
CA ALA A 40 -0.88 -12.16 -3.69
C ALA A 40 -1.75 -11.54 -2.59
N THR A 41 -1.17 -11.18 -1.44
CA THR A 41 -1.95 -10.69 -0.29
C THR A 41 -1.60 -9.26 0.11
N GLY A 42 -0.47 -8.75 -0.37
CA GLY A 42 0.12 -7.52 0.11
C GLY A 42 0.67 -7.64 1.52
N LEU A 43 0.62 -8.78 2.21
CA LEU A 43 1.20 -8.88 3.56
C LEU A 43 2.70 -9.16 3.51
N GLN A 44 3.37 -9.16 4.67
CA GLN A 44 4.76 -9.57 4.78
C GLN A 44 4.96 -10.97 4.17
N ARG A 45 6.08 -11.16 3.47
CA ARG A 45 6.46 -12.45 2.87
C ARG A 45 7.04 -13.41 3.89
N LEU A 46 7.63 -12.92 4.98
CA LEU A 46 8.02 -13.81 6.08
C LEU A 46 6.78 -14.55 6.60
N GLY A 47 6.87 -15.89 6.71
CA GLY A 47 5.72 -16.74 7.05
C GLY A 47 4.82 -17.11 5.87
N HIS A 48 5.19 -16.70 4.65
CA HIS A 48 4.56 -17.12 3.41
C HIS A 48 4.81 -18.60 3.14
N ASP A 49 3.75 -19.37 3.01
CA ASP A 49 3.82 -20.77 2.61
C ASP A 49 4.09 -20.88 1.10
N PHE A 50 5.32 -21.29 0.77
CA PHE A 50 5.76 -21.48 -0.62
C PHE A 50 5.08 -22.67 -1.30
N GLU A 51 4.46 -23.60 -0.57
CA GLU A 51 3.77 -24.74 -1.14
C GLU A 51 2.37 -24.39 -1.64
N THR A 52 1.71 -23.42 -1.01
CA THR A 52 0.33 -23.02 -1.35
C THR A 52 0.25 -21.69 -2.10
N CYS A 53 1.22 -20.79 -1.95
CA CYS A 53 1.22 -19.51 -2.64
C CYS A 53 2.35 -19.42 -3.70
N ARG A 54 1.94 -19.23 -4.97
CA ARG A 54 2.84 -19.12 -6.14
C ARG A 54 2.98 -17.68 -6.65
N CYS A 55 2.83 -16.69 -5.77
CA CYS A 55 2.95 -15.29 -6.16
C CYS A 55 4.40 -14.96 -6.62
N PRO A 56 4.58 -13.96 -7.50
CA PRO A 56 5.93 -13.53 -7.90
C PRO A 56 6.75 -13.01 -6.71
N GLN A 57 8.05 -12.83 -6.93
CA GLN A 57 8.94 -12.25 -5.93
C GLN A 57 8.80 -10.73 -5.90
N ASP A 58 8.73 -10.17 -4.69
CA ASP A 58 8.73 -8.75 -4.46
C ASP A 58 10.11 -8.14 -4.73
N LYS A 59 10.12 -6.91 -5.23
CA LYS A 59 11.33 -6.17 -5.60
C LYS A 59 11.46 -4.94 -4.73
N TRP A 60 12.68 -4.66 -4.29
CA TRP A 60 12.93 -3.47 -3.49
C TRP A 60 12.64 -2.20 -4.31
N SER A 61 11.72 -1.36 -3.85
CA SER A 61 11.33 -0.13 -4.55
C SER A 61 12.10 1.11 -4.07
N GLY A 62 12.87 0.96 -2.99
CA GLY A 62 13.49 2.07 -2.27
C GLY A 62 12.60 2.69 -1.19
N LEU A 63 11.41 2.13 -0.94
CA LEU A 63 10.49 2.58 0.10
C LEU A 63 10.00 1.40 0.92
N TRP A 64 9.74 1.65 2.21
CA TRP A 64 9.05 0.68 3.06
C TRP A 64 7.73 0.23 2.41
N PRO A 65 7.38 -1.07 2.49
CA PRO A 65 6.13 -1.61 1.99
C PRO A 65 4.91 -0.75 2.31
N GLY A 66 4.29 -0.15 1.29
CA GLY A 66 3.06 0.65 1.44
C GLY A 66 3.29 2.14 1.70
N ALA A 67 4.54 2.57 1.93
CA ALA A 67 4.85 3.98 2.11
C ALA A 67 4.50 4.80 0.86
N ALA A 68 4.75 4.28 -0.34
CA ALA A 68 4.38 4.93 -1.60
C ALA A 68 2.88 5.27 -1.65
N GLU A 69 2.02 4.30 -1.31
CA GLU A 69 0.58 4.51 -1.28
C GLU A 69 0.13 5.44 -0.15
N CYS A 70 0.71 5.35 1.05
CA CYS A 70 0.44 6.32 2.12
C CYS A 70 0.74 7.77 1.67
N ILE A 71 1.85 7.98 0.97
CA ILE A 71 2.25 9.29 0.45
C ILE A 71 1.27 9.74 -0.64
N GLU A 72 0.93 8.85 -1.58
CA GLU A 72 -0.06 9.12 -2.63
C GLU A 72 -1.44 9.48 -2.05
N PHE A 73 -1.85 8.81 -0.96
CA PHE A 73 -3.15 9.03 -0.31
C PHE A 73 -3.17 10.21 0.67
N GLY A 74 -2.01 10.80 0.96
CA GLY A 74 -1.85 11.80 2.02
C GLY A 74 -2.09 11.25 3.43
N TRP A 75 -1.86 9.95 3.63
CA TRP A 75 -1.98 9.28 4.93
C TRP A 75 -0.64 9.29 5.65
N LEU A 76 -0.32 10.43 6.26
CA LEU A 76 0.95 10.68 6.94
C LEU A 76 0.71 11.15 8.39
N TYR A 77 1.57 10.72 9.30
CA TYR A 77 1.77 11.36 10.60
C TYR A 77 2.76 12.51 10.48
N GLY A 78 2.32 13.74 10.80
CA GLY A 78 3.17 14.92 10.64
C GLY A 78 3.54 15.17 9.17
N PRO A 79 4.72 15.74 8.88
CA PRO A 79 5.06 16.13 7.52
C PRO A 79 5.36 14.92 6.61
N ASP A 80 5.97 13.85 7.12
CA ASP A 80 6.65 12.87 6.25
C ASP A 80 6.52 11.39 6.66
N LEU A 81 5.89 11.04 7.79
CA LEU A 81 5.88 9.65 8.28
C LEU A 81 4.65 8.87 7.76
N PRO A 82 4.80 7.81 6.94
CA PRO A 82 3.68 7.03 6.44
C PRO A 82 2.80 6.41 7.54
N ASP A 83 1.49 6.60 7.47
CA ASP A 83 0.52 5.94 8.35
C ASP A 83 0.18 4.54 7.83
N LEU A 84 1.14 3.63 8.00
CA LEU A 84 1.01 2.22 7.59
C LEU A 84 -0.12 1.52 8.34
N ASN A 85 -0.40 1.90 9.59
CA ASN A 85 -1.51 1.33 10.36
C ASN A 85 -2.85 1.62 9.68
N ARG A 86 -3.06 2.86 9.23
CA ARG A 86 -4.26 3.20 8.45
C ARG A 86 -4.28 2.49 7.10
N LEU A 87 -3.15 2.38 6.42
CA LEU A 87 -3.07 1.61 5.16
C LEU A 87 -3.57 0.18 5.35
N MET A 88 -3.00 -0.54 6.32
CA MET A 88 -3.30 -1.95 6.58
C MET A 88 -4.74 -2.20 7.04
N THR A 89 -5.37 -1.21 7.68
CA THR A 89 -6.73 -1.35 8.24
C THR A 89 -7.84 -0.81 7.34
N THR A 90 -7.50 0.04 6.37
CA THR A 90 -8.51 0.73 5.56
C THR A 90 -8.32 0.61 4.07
N ALA A 91 -7.11 0.33 3.56
CA ALA A 91 -6.90 0.11 2.14
C ALA A 91 -7.17 -1.34 1.74
N THR A 92 -7.44 -1.53 0.45
CA THR A 92 -7.62 -2.87 -0.16
C THR A 92 -6.42 -3.19 -1.04
N TRP A 93 -5.84 -4.37 -0.89
CA TRP A 93 -4.79 -4.85 -1.78
C TRP A 93 -5.37 -5.35 -3.10
N ASP A 94 -4.77 -4.95 -4.22
CA ASP A 94 -5.02 -5.53 -5.53
C ASP A 94 -3.84 -6.42 -5.96
N PRO A 95 -4.04 -7.75 -6.03
CA PRO A 95 -2.99 -8.69 -6.41
C PRO A 95 -2.67 -8.71 -7.91
N VAL A 96 -3.43 -8.02 -8.76
CA VAL A 96 -3.17 -7.97 -10.20
C VAL A 96 -2.10 -6.92 -10.52
N VAL A 97 -2.21 -5.75 -9.90
CA VAL A 97 -1.26 -4.64 -10.10
C VAL A 97 -0.24 -4.51 -8.97
N HIS A 98 -0.38 -5.31 -7.92
CA HIS A 98 0.47 -5.32 -6.72
C HIS A 98 0.53 -3.97 -6.00
N ARG A 99 -0.63 -3.35 -5.77
CA ARG A 99 -0.75 -2.05 -5.08
C ARG A 99 -1.93 -2.01 -4.12
N TRP A 100 -1.84 -1.13 -3.13
CA TRP A 100 -2.99 -0.76 -2.31
C TRP A 100 -3.86 0.25 -3.02
N PHE A 101 -5.17 0.14 -2.82
CA PHE A 101 -6.16 1.12 -3.24
C PHE A 101 -6.89 1.66 -2.03
N ARG A 102 -7.04 2.98 -1.98
CA ARG A 102 -7.94 3.64 -1.04
C ARG A 102 -9.39 3.30 -1.43
N PRO A 103 -10.24 2.84 -0.52
CA PRO A 103 -11.67 2.73 -0.79
C PRO A 103 -12.19 4.13 -1.15
N GLY A 104 -12.88 4.24 -2.28
CA GLY A 104 -13.61 5.45 -2.62
C GLY A 104 -14.62 5.81 -1.53
N PRO A 105 -15.13 7.05 -1.49
CA PRO A 105 -16.31 7.34 -0.67
C PRO A 105 -17.37 6.30 -1.03
N GLN A 106 -17.84 5.55 -0.04
CA GLN A 106 -18.98 4.67 -0.22
C GLN A 106 -20.15 5.57 -0.61
N THR A 107 -20.42 5.70 -1.91
CA THR A 107 -21.74 6.10 -2.35
C THR A 107 -22.64 4.97 -1.88
N SER A 108 -23.28 5.17 -0.74
CA SER A 108 -24.45 4.41 -0.33
C SER A 108 -25.49 4.59 -1.42
N THR A 109 -25.44 3.78 -2.47
CA THR A 109 -26.55 3.64 -3.40
C THR A 109 -27.60 2.81 -2.66
N ASP A 110 -28.47 3.55 -2.01
CA ASP A 110 -29.81 3.25 -1.53
C ASP A 110 -30.21 1.80 -1.30
N ARG A 111 -30.51 1.53 -0.02
CA ARG A 111 -31.74 0.82 0.34
C ARG A 111 -32.92 1.66 -0.14
N ASP A 112 -33.32 1.48 -1.39
CA ASP A 112 -34.66 1.81 -1.82
C ASP A 112 -35.21 0.69 -2.71
N THR A 113 -35.46 -0.47 -2.08
CA THR A 113 -36.49 -1.36 -2.59
C THR A 113 -37.83 -0.74 -2.20
N THR A 114 -38.28 0.22 -2.99
CA THR A 114 -39.67 0.61 -3.07
C THR A 114 -40.46 -0.65 -3.46
N VAL A 115 -41.19 -1.21 -2.52
CA VAL A 115 -42.25 -2.19 -2.79
C VAL A 115 -43.50 -1.38 -3.07
N GLU A 116 -43.64 -0.86 -4.29
CA GLU A 116 -44.93 -0.36 -4.75
C GLU A 116 -45.82 -1.56 -5.12
N GLY A 117 -47.02 -1.57 -4.53
CA GLY A 117 -48.03 -2.59 -4.76
C GLY A 117 -48.87 -2.36 -6.02
N GLU A 118 -49.39 -3.49 -6.52
CA GLU A 118 -50.65 -3.72 -7.28
C GLU A 118 -50.79 -3.11 -8.70
N PRO A 119 -51.70 -3.56 -9.62
CA PRO A 119 -52.87 -4.43 -9.43
C PRO A 119 -53.22 -5.48 -10.54
N ARG A 120 -53.99 -6.53 -10.16
CA ARG A 120 -55.33 -6.86 -10.69
C ARG A 120 -55.93 -8.12 -10.07
#